data_AF-V8D0L9-F1
#
_entry.id   AF-V8D0L9-F1
#
_cell.length_a   1.000
_cell.length_b   1.000
_cell.length_c   1.000
_cell.angle_alpha   90.00
_cell.angle_beta   90.00
_cell.angle_gamma   90.00
#
_symmetry.space_group_name_H-M   'P 1'
#
loop_
_entity.id
_entity.type
_entity.pdbx_description
1 polymer ?
#
loop_
_entity_poly.entity_id
_entity_poly.type
_entity_poly.pdbx_seq_one_letter_code
_entity_poly.pdbx_strand_id
1 'polypeptide(L)' 'MAVSDDAKNKAEDLKGRGKEAAGSLTNDHDLKNEGKGDQASAGAKQKVSDAADAVKGGVDNLKDKLTGH' A
#
# COMPACT_ATOMS: atom_id res chain seq x y z
N MET A 1 -29.44 -9.82 39.61
CA MET A 1 -28.26 -9.14 39.04
C MET A 1 -27.01 -9.98 39.34
N ALA A 2 -26.75 -11.02 38.56
CA ALA A 2 -25.52 -11.84 38.67
C ALA A 2 -25.13 -12.38 37.30
N VAL A 3 -26.09 -12.98 36.56
CA VAL A 3 -25.85 -13.52 35.21
C VAL A 3 -25.43 -12.45 34.19
N SER A 4 -25.85 -11.20 34.40
CA SER A 4 -25.46 -10.07 33.54
C SER A 4 -24.03 -9.59 33.79
N ASP A 5 -23.45 -9.88 34.96
CA ASP A 5 -22.09 -9.48 35.32
C ASP A 5 -21.08 -10.52 34.81
N ASP A 6 -21.36 -11.81 35.01
CA ASP A 6 -20.57 -12.92 34.46
C ASP A 6 -20.53 -12.92 32.93
N ALA A 7 -21.66 -12.64 32.27
CA ALA A 7 -21.72 -12.58 30.82
C ALA A 7 -20.95 -11.38 30.24
N LYS A 8 -20.96 -10.24 30.93
CA LYS A 8 -20.16 -9.07 30.53
C LYS A 8 -18.67 -9.34 30.69
N ASN A 9 -18.25 -9.92 31.81
CA ASN A 9 -16.85 -10.22 32.05
C ASN A 9 -16.29 -11.22 31.01
N LYS A 10 -17.03 -12.29 30.69
CA LYS A 10 -16.65 -13.23 29.63
C LYS A 10 -16.66 -12.61 28.23
N ALA A 11 -17.60 -11.71 27.93
CA ALA A 11 -17.64 -11.01 26.65
C ALA A 11 -16.47 -10.03 26.51
N GLU A 12 -16.05 -9.38 27.59
CA GLU A 12 -14.87 -8.50 27.59
C GLU A 12 -13.56 -9.29 27.43
N ASP A 13 -13.42 -10.46 28.07
CA ASP A 13 -12.26 -11.35 27.87
C ASP A 13 -12.18 -11.88 26.42
N LEU A 14 -13.32 -12.29 25.84
CA LEU A 14 -13.40 -12.73 24.45
C LEU A 14 -13.13 -11.60 23.45
N LYS A 15 -13.62 -10.39 23.74
CA LYS A 15 -13.35 -9.20 22.93
C LYS A 15 -11.88 -8.78 23.02
N GLY A 16 -11.27 -8.91 24.20
CA GLY A 16 -9.84 -8.69 24.45
C GLY A 16 -9.00 -9.64 23.61
N ARG A 17 -9.22 -10.95 23.76
CA ARG A 17 -8.53 -11.97 22.96
C ARG A 17 -8.78 -11.82 21.45
N GLY A 18 -9.99 -11.43 21.05
CA GLY A 18 -10.33 -11.14 19.66
C GLY A 18 -9.56 -9.93 19.11
N LYS A 19 -9.40 -8.86 19.90
CA LYS A 19 -8.57 -7.70 19.53
C LYS A 19 -7.08 -8.02 19.52
N GLU A 20 -6.59 -8.84 20.44
CA GLU A 20 -5.19 -9.27 20.47
C GLU A 20 -4.86 -10.20 19.30
N ALA A 21 -5.76 -11.12 18.96
CA ALA A 21 -5.60 -12.00 17.80
C ALA A 21 -5.70 -11.22 16.49
N ALA A 22 -6.69 -10.33 16.36
CA ALA A 22 -6.82 -9.45 15.18
C ALA A 22 -5.66 -8.47 15.07
N GLY A 23 -5.18 -7.93 16.20
CA GLY A 23 -3.99 -7.09 16.29
C GLY A 23 -2.74 -7.83 15.85
N SER A 24 -2.50 -9.03 16.37
CA SER A 24 -1.34 -9.86 16.00
C SER A 24 -1.38 -10.30 14.54
N LEU A 25 -2.57 -10.51 13.96
CA LEU A 25 -2.75 -10.84 12.55
C LEU A 25 -2.61 -9.62 11.63
N THR A 26 -3.03 -8.43 12.08
CA THR A 26 -2.98 -7.20 11.27
C THR A 26 -1.64 -6.48 11.38
N ASN A 27 -0.89 -6.65 12.48
CA ASN A 27 0.30 -5.87 12.80
C ASN A 27 1.58 -6.27 12.01
N ASP A 28 1.55 -7.33 11.21
CA ASP A 28 2.72 -7.76 10.41
C ASP A 28 2.58 -7.53 8.90
N HIS A 29 1.43 -7.04 8.42
CA HIS A 29 1.21 -6.87 6.98
C HIS A 29 1.32 -5.42 6.51
N ASP A 30 0.81 -4.43 7.27
CA ASP A 30 0.87 -3.02 6.83
C ASP A 30 2.29 -2.42 6.92
N LEU A 31 3.03 -2.67 8.01
CA LEU A 31 4.39 -2.13 8.19
C LEU A 31 5.45 -2.77 7.27
N LYS A 32 5.19 -3.98 6.77
CA LYS A 32 6.06 -4.66 5.79
C LYS A 32 5.71 -4.30 4.34
N ASN A 33 4.50 -3.78 4.11
CA ASN A 33 4.00 -3.42 2.78
C ASN A 33 4.26 -1.95 2.42
N GLU A 34 4.41 -1.04 3.40
CA GLU A 34 4.91 0.32 3.09
C GLU A 34 6.37 0.28 2.61
N GLY A 35 7.25 -0.49 3.25
CA GLY A 35 8.65 -0.59 2.81
C GLY A 35 8.86 -1.30 1.45
N LYS A 36 8.05 -2.33 1.14
CA LYS A 36 8.11 -3.04 -0.16
C LYS A 36 7.29 -2.35 -1.26
N GLY A 37 6.15 -1.77 -0.91
CA GLY A 37 5.30 -1.01 -1.81
C GLY A 37 5.97 0.29 -2.26
N ASP A 38 6.73 0.95 -1.37
CA ASP A 38 7.50 2.14 -1.72
C ASP A 38 8.70 1.81 -2.63
N GLN A 39 9.42 0.71 -2.37
CA GLN A 39 10.48 0.25 -3.28
C GLN A 39 9.96 -0.23 -4.64
N ALA A 40 8.82 -0.95 -4.67
CA ALA A 40 8.19 -1.37 -5.92
C ALA A 40 7.63 -0.17 -6.70
N SER A 41 7.04 0.80 -6.00
CA SER A 41 6.54 2.04 -6.60
C SER A 41 7.66 2.93 -7.09
N ALA A 42 8.78 3.04 -6.37
CA ALA A 42 9.96 3.79 -6.81
C ALA A 42 10.55 3.16 -8.08
N GLY A 43 10.72 1.84 -8.12
CA GLY A 43 11.18 1.14 -9.32
C GLY A 43 10.23 1.25 -10.50
N ALA A 44 8.91 1.17 -10.26
CA ALA A 44 7.90 1.34 -11.30
C ALA A 44 7.81 2.79 -11.81
N LYS A 45 7.82 3.79 -10.90
CA LYS A 45 7.82 5.21 -11.26
C LYS A 45 9.06 5.60 -12.05
N GLN A 46 10.23 5.08 -11.67
CA GLN A 46 11.48 5.34 -12.41
C GLN A 46 11.39 4.76 -13.83
N LYS A 47 10.95 3.50 -13.98
CA LYS A 47 10.77 2.87 -15.31
C LYS A 47 9.71 3.58 -16.17
N VAL A 48 8.61 4.01 -15.57
CA VAL A 48 7.56 4.77 -16.25
C VAL A 48 8.09 6.15 -16.66
N SER A 49 8.87 6.81 -15.81
CA SER A 49 9.48 8.10 -16.12
C SER A 49 10.51 7.98 -17.24
N ASP A 50 11.40 6.98 -17.21
CA ASP A 50 12.36 6.69 -18.29
C ASP A 50 11.65 6.39 -19.61
N ALA A 51 10.60 5.55 -19.58
CA ALA A 51 9.82 5.24 -20.77
C ALA A 51 9.07 6.47 -21.32
N ALA A 52 8.49 7.28 -20.44
CA ALA A 52 7.82 8.52 -20.82
C ALA A 52 8.81 9.55 -21.40
N ASP A 53 10.01 9.66 -20.84
CA ASP A 53 11.05 10.58 -21.31
C ASP A 53 11.60 10.13 -22.67
N ALA A 54 11.86 8.83 -22.87
CA ALA A 54 12.27 8.27 -24.15
C ALA A 54 11.20 8.45 -25.24
N VAL A 55 9.93 8.24 -24.90
CA VAL A 55 8.80 8.49 -25.83
C VAL A 55 8.70 9.97 -26.14
N LYS A 56 8.79 10.84 -25.14
CA LYS A 56 8.72 12.29 -25.35
C LYS A 56 9.89 12.78 -26.20
N GLY A 57 11.11 12.32 -25.93
CA GLY A 57 12.30 12.65 -26.74
C GLY A 57 12.19 12.13 -28.17
N GLY A 58 11.66 10.92 -28.38
CA GLY A 58 11.41 10.39 -29.72
C GLY A 58 10.31 11.14 -30.48
N VAL A 59 9.24 11.51 -29.79
CA VAL A 59 8.15 12.32 -30.34
C VAL A 59 8.61 13.74 -30.64
N ASP A 60 9.43 14.35 -29.78
CA ASP A 60 9.97 15.70 -30.00
C ASP A 60 10.92 15.72 -31.21
N ASN A 61 11.81 14.73 -31.33
CA ASN A 61 12.66 14.56 -32.52
C ASN A 61 11.85 14.28 -33.80
N LEU A 62 10.78 13.48 -33.71
CA LEU A 62 9.91 13.21 -34.84
C LEU A 62 9.13 14.46 -35.22
N LYS A 63 8.63 15.20 -34.23
CA LYS A 63 7.92 16.46 -34.42
C LYS A 63 8.86 17.48 -35.04
N ASP A 64 10.07 17.66 -34.53
CA ASP A 64 11.09 18.56 -35.10
C ASP A 64 11.36 18.26 -36.59
N LYS A 65 11.60 16.99 -36.92
CA LYS A 65 11.79 16.54 -38.32
C LYS A 65 10.56 16.72 -39.21
N LEU A 66 9.35 16.67 -38.64
CA LEU A 66 8.09 16.71 -39.37
C LEU A 66 7.49 18.12 -39.45
N THR A 67 7.78 18.98 -38.47
CA THR A 67 7.40 20.41 -38.50
C THR A 67 8.42 21.27 -39.25
N GLY A 68 9.59 20.73 -39.59
CA GLY A 68 10.49 21.31 -40.59
C GLY A 68 11.10 22.62 -40.12
N HIS A 69 12.23 22.53 -39.44
CA HIS A 69 13.23 23.58 -39.39
C HIS A 69 14.53 23.13 -40.06
#